data_AF-A0A662Q9T6-F1
#
_entry.id   AF-A0A662Q9T6-F1
#
_cell.length_a   1.000
_cell.length_b   1.000
_cell.length_c   1.000
_cell.angle_alpha   90.00
_cell.angle_beta   90.00
_cell.angle_gamma   90.00
#
_symmetry.space_group_name_H-M   'P 1'
#
loop_
_entity.id
_entity.type
_entity.pdbx_description
1 polymer ?
#
loop_
_entity_poly.entity_id
_entity_poly.type
_entity_poly.pdbx_seq_one_letter_code
_entity_poly.pdbx_strand_id
1 'polypeptide(L)'
;MTYASISDVKWWLKHPQDDTSLDDEISSVLESVDAEINDLLSEYAETPVSDQSLVEILADIEAQWAAGLIRQRRSVDQHEEDIYVQVAKRRLEKLIERRFKFFDIA
;
A
#
# COMPACT_ATOMS: atom_id res chain seq x y z
N MET A 1 12.76 -0.08 -0.72
CA MET A 1 12.41 -0.47 -2.12
C MET A 1 10.95 -0.78 -2.01
N THR A 2 10.10 0.01 -2.66
CA THR A 2 8.65 -0.14 -2.59
C THR A 2 8.21 -1.42 -3.30
N TYR A 3 7.15 -2.06 -2.83
CA TYR A 3 6.54 -3.20 -3.54
C TYR A 3 5.78 -2.71 -4.77
N ALA A 4 5.16 -1.53 -4.68
CA ALA A 4 4.44 -0.88 -5.77
C ALA A 4 5.29 0.08 -6.60
N SER A 5 4.87 0.31 -7.84
CA SER A 5 5.40 1.32 -8.74
C SER A 5 4.50 2.55 -8.85
N ILE A 6 5.05 3.67 -9.34
CA ILE A 6 4.27 4.89 -9.65
C ILE A 6 3.10 4.58 -10.59
N SER A 7 3.31 3.71 -11.59
CA SER A 7 2.29 3.32 -12.55
C SER A 7 1.09 2.64 -11.89
N ASP A 8 1.32 1.81 -10.86
CA ASP A 8 0.26 1.12 -10.12
C ASP A 8 -0.61 2.13 -9.35
N VAL A 9 0.01 3.14 -8.73
CA VAL A 9 -0.72 4.21 -8.03
C VAL A 9 -1.52 5.05 -9.02
N LYS A 10 -0.94 5.41 -10.17
CA LYS A 10 -1.64 6.13 -11.24
C LYS A 10 -2.86 5.35 -11.74
N TRP A 11 -2.76 4.02 -11.83
CA TRP A 11 -3.88 3.17 -12.20
C TRP A 11 -5.04 3.30 -11.20
N TRP A 12 -4.76 3.24 -9.90
CA TRP A 12 -5.76 3.43 -8.84
C TRP A 12 -6.34 4.85 -8.81
N LEU A 13 -5.53 5.86 -9.10
CA LEU A 13 -5.95 7.26 -9.20
C LEU A 13 -6.73 7.57 -10.49
N LYS A 14 -6.76 6.64 -11.45
CA LYS A 14 -7.26 6.86 -12.82
C LYS A 14 -6.56 8.05 -13.49
N HIS A 15 -5.28 8.23 -13.18
CA HIS A 15 -4.44 9.28 -13.74
C HIS A 15 -3.75 8.79 -15.03
N PRO A 16 -3.56 9.65 -16.06
CA PRO A 16 -2.83 9.26 -17.25
C PRO A 16 -1.41 8.77 -16.93
N GLN A 17 -0.96 7.72 -17.61
CA GLN A 17 0.34 7.09 -17.33
C GLN A 17 1.53 7.94 -17.80
N ASP A 18 1.31 8.75 -18.83
CA ASP A 18 2.26 9.68 -19.44
C ASP A 18 2.34 11.03 -18.72
N ASP A 19 1.37 11.36 -17.86
CA ASP A 19 1.40 12.57 -17.05
C ASP A 19 2.29 12.36 -15.84
N THR A 20 3.39 13.12 -15.75
CA THR A 20 4.38 13.04 -14.67
C THR A 20 4.15 14.07 -13.56
N SER A 21 3.07 14.85 -13.62
CA SER A 21 2.80 15.94 -12.66
C SER A 21 2.61 15.46 -11.22
N LEU A 22 2.30 14.18 -11.04
CA LEU A 22 2.08 13.55 -9.73
C LEU A 22 3.22 12.63 -9.30
N ASP A 23 4.24 12.42 -10.12
CA ASP A 23 5.24 11.36 -9.90
C ASP A 23 6.03 11.56 -8.61
N ASP A 24 6.44 12.80 -8.32
CA ASP A 24 7.17 13.13 -7.10
C ASP A 24 6.30 12.94 -5.84
N GLU A 25 5.02 13.33 -5.91
CA GLU A 25 4.07 13.13 -4.80
C GLU A 25 3.82 11.63 -4.59
N ILE A 26 3.59 10.89 -5.67
CA ILE A 26 3.37 9.45 -5.63
C ILE A 26 4.60 8.74 -5.04
N SER A 27 5.80 9.09 -5.48
CA SER A 27 7.04 8.48 -4.97
C SER A 27 7.19 8.71 -3.47
N SER A 28 6.96 9.95 -3.00
CA SER A 28 7.04 10.26 -1.57
C SER A 28 5.99 9.54 -0.74
N VAL A 29 4.76 9.42 -1.25
CA VAL A 29 3.69 8.69 -0.54
C VAL A 29 3.97 7.18 -0.54
N LEU A 30 4.44 6.61 -1.65
CA LEU A 30 4.85 5.20 -1.74
C LEU A 30 5.93 4.88 -0.71
N GLU A 31 7.00 5.66 -0.64
CA GLU A 31 8.07 5.44 0.36
C GLU A 31 7.53 5.43 1.80
N SER A 32 6.58 6.32 2.11
CA SER A 32 5.96 6.36 3.44
C SER A 32 5.09 5.13 3.72
N VAL A 33 4.32 4.67 2.73
CA VAL A 33 3.45 3.51 2.87
C VAL A 33 4.28 2.21 2.91
N ASP A 34 5.32 2.08 2.10
CA ASP A 34 6.28 0.97 2.13
C ASP A 34 6.90 0.82 3.53
N ALA A 35 7.36 1.92 4.12
CA ALA A 35 7.90 1.92 5.47
C ALA A 35 6.87 1.43 6.50
N GLU A 36 5.62 1.91 6.41
CA GLU A 36 4.54 1.50 7.33
C GLU A 36 4.16 0.03 7.16
N ILE A 37 4.07 -0.46 5.91
CA ILE A 37 3.80 -1.88 5.62
C ILE A 37 4.93 -2.76 6.15
N ASN A 38 6.19 -2.37 5.93
CA ASN A 38 7.34 -3.12 6.42
C ASN A 38 7.40 -3.12 7.95
N ASP A 39 7.14 -2.00 8.62
CA ASP A 39 7.07 -1.95 10.08
C ASP A 39 6.01 -2.92 10.61
N LEU A 40 4.80 -2.94 10.02
CA LEU A 40 3.73 -3.87 10.39
C LEU A 40 4.09 -5.34 10.13
N LEU A 41 4.78 -5.63 9.04
CA LEU A 41 5.18 -6.99 8.67
C LEU A 41 6.39 -7.50 9.46
N SER A 42 7.23 -6.59 9.98
CA SER A 42 8.46 -6.94 10.71
C SER A 42 8.20 -7.76 11.97
N GLU A 43 6.99 -7.67 12.54
CA GLU A 43 6.54 -8.49 13.67
C GLU A 43 6.32 -9.97 13.28
N TYR A 44 6.13 -10.25 11.99
CA TYR A 44 5.68 -11.55 11.49
C TYR A 44 6.64 -12.21 10.49
N ALA A 45 7.46 -11.42 9.80
CA ALA A 45 8.37 -11.90 8.74
C ALA A 45 9.63 -11.03 8.65
N GLU A 46 10.67 -11.56 8.01
CA GLU A 46 11.85 -10.78 7.64
C GLU A 46 11.46 -9.78 6.55
N THR A 47 11.67 -8.49 6.83
CA THR A 47 11.34 -7.38 5.92
C THR A 47 12.60 -6.77 5.31
N PRO A 48 12.60 -6.41 4.02
CA PRO A 48 11.47 -6.48 3.09
C PRO A 48 11.15 -7.92 2.66
N VAL A 49 9.86 -8.20 2.46
CA VAL A 49 9.37 -9.52 2.04
C VAL A 49 9.88 -9.82 0.64
N SER A 50 10.49 -11.00 0.47
CA SER A 50 11.06 -11.44 -0.81
C SER A 50 10.25 -12.54 -1.50
N ASP A 51 9.22 -13.08 -0.85
CA ASP A 51 8.31 -14.05 -1.46
C ASP A 51 7.51 -13.37 -2.59
N GLN A 52 7.78 -13.77 -3.83
CA GLN A 52 7.16 -13.21 -5.03
C GLN A 52 5.62 -13.19 -4.95
N SER A 53 5.01 -14.22 -4.38
CA SER A 53 3.55 -14.33 -4.27
C SER A 53 2.96 -13.34 -3.27
N LEU A 54 3.74 -12.97 -2.25
CA LEU A 54 3.37 -11.93 -1.29
C LEU A 54 3.68 -10.55 -1.84
N VAL A 55 4.81 -10.37 -2.52
CA VAL A 55 5.20 -9.11 -3.16
C VAL A 55 4.12 -8.59 -4.11
N GLU A 56 3.54 -9.45 -4.95
CA GLU A 56 2.44 -9.03 -5.85
C GLU A 56 1.20 -8.54 -5.10
N ILE A 57 0.86 -9.18 -3.97
CA ILE A 57 -0.29 -8.80 -3.16
C ILE A 57 0.02 -7.49 -2.40
N LEU A 58 1.24 -7.36 -1.88
CA LEU A 58 1.71 -6.17 -1.16
C LEU A 58 1.80 -4.98 -2.10
N ALA A 59 2.26 -5.15 -3.34
CA ALA A 59 2.28 -4.11 -4.36
C ALA A 59 0.89 -3.54 -4.62
N ASP A 60 -0.13 -4.37 -4.79
CA ASP A 60 -1.50 -3.88 -5.01
C ASP A 60 -2.08 -3.19 -3.76
N ILE A 61 -1.78 -3.70 -2.56
CA ILE A 61 -2.19 -3.08 -1.29
C ILE A 61 -1.52 -1.72 -1.11
N GLU A 62 -0.22 -1.64 -1.31
CA GLU A 62 0.59 -0.43 -1.19
C GLU A 62 0.12 0.63 -2.18
N ALA A 63 -0.11 0.24 -3.44
CA ALA A 63 -0.59 1.15 -4.47
C ALA A 63 -1.99 1.70 -4.15
N GLN A 64 -2.89 0.84 -3.67
CA GLN A 64 -4.23 1.24 -3.24
C GLN A 64 -4.19 2.21 -2.06
N TRP A 65 -3.36 1.92 -1.06
CA TRP A 65 -3.19 2.78 0.11
C TRP A 65 -2.62 4.14 -0.29
N ALA A 66 -1.53 4.16 -1.07
CA ALA A 66 -0.91 5.40 -1.54
C ALA A 66 -1.89 6.27 -2.33
N ALA A 67 -2.67 5.66 -3.23
CA ALA A 67 -3.71 6.35 -3.98
C ALA A 67 -4.79 6.95 -3.05
N GLY A 68 -5.19 6.22 -2.01
CA GLY A 68 -6.13 6.70 -1.00
C GLY A 68 -5.62 7.93 -0.25
N LEU A 69 -4.35 7.93 0.16
CA LEU A 69 -3.73 9.08 0.84
C LEU A 69 -3.65 10.32 -0.06
N ILE A 70 -3.28 10.14 -1.33
CA ILE A 70 -3.23 11.24 -2.31
C ILE A 70 -4.64 11.82 -2.53
N ARG A 71 -5.65 10.96 -2.66
CA ARG A 71 -7.06 11.39 -2.77
C ARG A 71 -7.51 12.15 -1.54
N GLN A 72 -7.17 11.67 -0.34
CA GLN A 72 -7.52 12.31 0.93
C GLN A 72 -6.85 13.68 1.08
N ARG A 73 -5.57 13.83 0.73
CA ARG A 73 -4.84 15.11 0.76
C ARG A 73 -5.48 16.15 -0.15
N ARG A 74 -6.07 15.71 -1.26
CA ARG A 74 -6.73 16.55 -2.28
C ARG A 74 -8.22 16.74 -2.03
N SER A 75 -8.81 16.01 -1.09
CA SER A 75 -10.19 16.20 -0.64
C SER A 75 -10.28 17.44 0.24
N VAL A 76 -11.34 18.24 0.05
CA VAL A 76 -11.66 19.39 0.90
C VAL A 76 -12.17 18.93 2.27
N ASP A 77 -12.73 17.73 2.33
CA ASP A 77 -13.26 17.14 3.55
C ASP A 77 -12.29 16.06 4.05
N GLN A 78 -11.49 16.42 5.06
CA GLN A 78 -10.47 15.56 5.67
C GLN A 78 -10.99 14.82 6.92
N HIS A 79 -12.30 14.90 7.19
CA HIS A 79 -12.89 14.35 8.42
C HIS A 79 -12.94 12.82 8.43
N GLU A 80 -12.95 12.18 7.25
CA GLU A 80 -13.00 10.71 7.13
C GLU A 80 -11.81 10.18 6.30
N GLU A 81 -11.28 9.03 6.72
CA GLU A 81 -10.22 8.31 6.00
C GLU A 81 -10.74 7.82 4.64
N ASP A 82 -9.97 8.00 3.56
CA ASP A 82 -10.43 7.59 2.22
C ASP A 82 -10.70 6.07 2.18
N ILE A 83 -11.77 5.68 1.49
CA ILE A 83 -12.20 4.29 1.37
C ILE A 83 -11.08 3.36 0.85
N TYR A 84 -10.16 3.86 0.02
CA TYR A 84 -9.03 3.06 -0.46
C TYR A 84 -8.04 2.75 0.66
N VAL A 85 -7.78 3.70 1.55
CA VAL A 85 -6.92 3.47 2.72
C VAL A 85 -7.56 2.44 3.65
N GLN A 86 -8.86 2.60 3.95
CA GLN A 86 -9.60 1.65 4.80
C GLN A 86 -9.58 0.22 4.22
N VAL A 87 -9.78 0.10 2.91
CA VAL A 87 -9.78 -1.20 2.22
C VAL A 87 -8.37 -1.80 2.19
N ALA A 88 -7.34 -1.01 1.89
CA ALA A 88 -5.95 -1.48 1.86
C ALA A 88 -5.50 -2.00 3.23
N LYS A 89 -5.75 -1.24 4.30
CA LYS A 89 -5.46 -1.66 5.68
C LYS A 89 -6.15 -2.98 6.04
N ARG A 90 -7.45 -3.09 5.75
CA ARG A 90 -8.21 -4.33 6.00
C ARG A 90 -7.69 -5.52 5.17
N ARG A 91 -7.19 -5.29 3.96
CA ARG A 91 -6.58 -6.34 3.12
C ARG A 91 -5.24 -6.79 3.70
N LEU A 92 -4.42 -5.87 4.20
CA LEU A 92 -3.16 -6.17 4.86
C LEU A 92 -3.39 -6.97 6.14
N GLU A 93 -4.32 -6.56 7.00
CA GLU A 93 -4.70 -7.30 8.22
C GLU A 93 -5.10 -8.73 7.90
N LYS A 94 -5.97 -8.94 6.91
CA LYS A 94 -6.40 -10.27 6.47
C LYS A 94 -5.25 -11.09 5.89
N LEU A 95 -4.31 -10.47 5.18
CA LEU A 95 -3.11 -11.13 4.68
C LEU A 95 -2.27 -11.64 5.85
N ILE A 96 -2.04 -10.77 6.84
CA ILE A 96 -1.27 -11.10 8.04
C ILE A 96 -1.92 -12.23 8.83
N GLU A 97 -3.24 -12.14 9.05
CA GLU A 97 -3.99 -13.20 9.74
C GLU A 97 -3.83 -14.55 9.05
N ARG A 98 -4.08 -14.60 7.73
CA ARG A 98 -4.09 -15.86 6.97
C ARG A 98 -2.70 -16.47 6.79
N ARG A 99 -1.67 -15.65 6.67
CA ARG A 99 -0.32 -16.11 6.31
C ARG A 99 0.60 -16.27 7.50
N PHE A 100 0.48 -15.43 8.52
CA PHE A 100 1.41 -15.44 9.64
C PHE A 100 0.75 -15.91 10.94
N LYS A 101 -0.48 -15.46 11.26
CA LYS A 101 -1.12 -15.85 12.53
C LYS A 101 -1.66 -17.27 12.55
N PHE A 102 -2.11 -17.81 11.41
CA PHE A 102 -2.61 -19.19 11.35
C PHE A 102 -1.53 -20.28 11.39
N PHE A 103 -0.25 -19.92 11.22
CA PHE A 103 0.86 -20.88 11.27
C PHE A 103 1.40 -21.12 12.70
N ASP A 104 1.02 -20.31 13.69
CA ASP A 104 1.47 -20.45 15.09
C ASP A 104 0.63 -21.45 15.92
N ILE A 105 -0.32 -22.17 15.32
CA ILE A 105 -1.22 -23.11 16.02
C ILE A 105 -1.09 -24.55 15.50
N ALA A 106 0.11 -24.98 15.08
CA ALA A 106 0.37 -26.37 14.65
C ALA A 106 1.51 -27.02 15.45
#